data_AF-A0A4R8WB98-F1
#
_entry.id   AF-A0A4R8WB98-F1
#
_cell.length_a   1.000
_cell.length_b   1.000
_cell.length_c   1.000
_cell.angle_alpha   90.00
_cell.angle_beta   90.00
_cell.angle_gamma   90.00
#
_symmetry.space_group_name_H-M   'P 1'
#
loop_
_entity.id
_entity.type
_entity.pdbx_description
1 polymer ?
#
loop_
_entity_poly.entity_id
_entity_poly.type
_entity_poly.pdbx_seq_one_letter_code
_entity_poly.pdbx_strand_id
1 'polypeptide(L)'
;MSRTDTKPAASSSAAAGWTTLTFVYLALAIVGLIGTWTWNIQAIMQASDFIGDWTMSGPAVSSLTMDLLVAAIAGSIFILVEARRLGMRAGWAYVVLGLVTAFAFTFPLFLAMRQRRLV
;
A
#
# COMPACT_ATOMS: atom_id res chain seq x y z
N MET A 1 -59.70 2.18 1.75
CA MET A 1 -58.54 2.88 1.15
C MET A 1 -57.74 3.55 2.26
N SER A 2 -56.57 3.01 2.60
CA SER A 2 -55.56 3.69 3.43
C SER A 2 -54.21 3.22 2.92
N ARG A 3 -53.54 4.10 2.17
CA ARG A 3 -52.25 3.89 1.54
C ARG A 3 -51.21 4.09 2.65
N THR A 4 -50.59 3.01 3.14
CA THR A 4 -49.42 3.15 4.02
C THR A 4 -48.23 3.52 3.14
N ASP A 5 -47.82 4.77 3.27
CA ASP A 5 -46.66 5.33 2.59
C ASP A 5 -45.38 4.59 3.01
N THR A 6 -44.95 3.64 2.20
CA THR A 6 -43.59 3.09 2.29
C THR A 6 -42.63 4.17 1.81
N LYS A 7 -42.11 4.95 2.76
CA LYS A 7 -40.95 5.81 2.54
C LYS A 7 -39.83 4.95 1.92
N PRO A 8 -39.35 5.23 0.69
CA PRO A 8 -38.22 4.51 0.17
C PRO A 8 -37.03 4.78 1.09
N ALA A 9 -36.42 3.71 1.61
CA ALA A 9 -35.13 3.80 2.28
C ALA A 9 -34.19 4.54 1.34
N ALA A 10 -33.65 5.67 1.80
CA ALA A 10 -32.66 6.42 1.04
C ALA A 10 -31.52 5.44 0.73
N SER A 11 -31.43 5.00 -0.53
CA SER A 11 -30.26 4.32 -1.04
C SER A 11 -29.11 5.28 -0.80
N SER A 12 -28.24 4.97 0.15
CA SER A 12 -26.98 5.69 0.28
C SER A 12 -26.32 5.57 -1.08
N SER A 13 -26.34 6.66 -1.85
CA SER A 13 -25.57 6.75 -3.08
C SER A 13 -24.16 6.40 -2.67
N ALA A 14 -23.71 5.20 -3.06
CA ALA A 14 -22.36 4.75 -2.82
C ALA A 14 -21.47 5.75 -3.56
N ALA A 15 -20.98 6.75 -2.83
CA ALA A 15 -20.03 7.69 -3.36
C ALA A 15 -18.84 6.86 -3.80
N ALA A 16 -18.61 6.82 -5.11
CA ALA A 16 -17.61 6.00 -5.77
C ALA A 16 -16.30 5.92 -4.96
N GLY A 17 -15.94 4.70 -4.53
CA GLY A 17 -14.61 4.31 -4.04
C GLY A 17 -14.06 4.86 -2.72
N TRP A 18 -14.63 5.88 -2.06
CA TRP A 18 -14.01 6.51 -0.89
C TRP A 18 -14.58 6.01 0.45
N THR A 19 -14.17 4.80 0.82
CA THR A 19 -14.57 4.16 2.09
C THR A 19 -13.59 4.47 3.23
N THR A 20 -14.02 4.25 4.48
CA THR A 20 -13.13 4.32 5.67
C THR A 20 -11.86 3.51 5.47
N LEU A 21 -11.96 2.31 4.88
CA LEU A 21 -10.81 1.45 4.60
C LEU A 21 -9.82 2.08 3.62
N THR A 22 -10.32 2.81 2.61
CA THR A 22 -9.48 3.56 1.67
C THR A 22 -8.65 4.62 2.40
N PHE A 23 -9.27 5.35 3.34
CA PHE A 23 -8.56 6.34 4.14
C PHE A 23 -7.55 5.74 5.10
N VAL A 24 -7.86 4.59 5.71
CA VAL A 24 -6.91 3.83 6.55
C VAL A 24 -5.66 3.47 5.73
N TYR A 25 -5.83 2.94 4.53
CA TYR A 25 -4.70 2.60 3.66
C TYR A 25 -3.89 3.82 3.21
N LEU A 26 -4.54 4.95 2.91
CA LEU A 26 -3.83 6.18 2.57
C LEU A 26 -3.05 6.75 3.76
N ALA A 27 -3.62 6.71 4.97
CA ALA A 27 -2.93 7.13 6.18
C ALA A 27 -1.68 6.25 6.43
N LEU A 28 -1.82 4.93 6.30
CA LEU A 28 -0.70 4.00 6.40
C LEU A 28 0.35 4.26 5.32
N ALA A 29 -0.05 4.59 4.09
CA ALA A 29 0.88 4.97 3.03
C ALA A 29 1.70 6.20 3.44
N ILE A 30 1.04 7.26 3.93
CA ILE A 30 1.71 8.49 4.37
C ILE A 30 2.70 8.20 5.51
N VAL A 31 2.26 7.44 6.52
CA VAL A 31 3.13 7.04 7.65
C VAL A 31 4.32 6.23 7.15
N GLY A 32 4.10 5.26 6.26
CA GLY A 32 5.15 4.46 5.64
C GLY A 32 6.15 5.31 4.85
N LEU A 33 5.68 6.30 4.10
CA LEU A 33 6.53 7.20 3.32
C LEU A 33 7.41 8.05 4.24
N ILE A 34 6.79 8.75 5.20
CA ILE A 34 7.51 9.61 6.14
C ILE A 34 8.51 8.79 6.96
N GLY A 35 8.07 7.66 7.51
CA GLY A 35 8.91 6.80 8.34
C GLY A 35 10.12 6.28 7.60
N THR A 36 9.93 5.68 6.42
CA THR A 36 11.04 5.09 5.65
C THR A 36 11.97 6.14 5.06
N TRP A 37 11.45 7.25 4.52
CA TRP A 37 12.31 8.28 3.93
C TRP A 37 13.13 9.05 4.95
N THR A 38 12.65 9.19 6.20
CA THR A 38 13.45 9.80 7.27
C THR A 38 14.77 9.03 7.46
N TRP A 39 14.72 7.69 7.47
CA TRP A 39 15.91 6.86 7.60
C TRP A 39 16.73 6.77 6.30
N ASN A 40 16.07 6.65 5.15
CA ASN A 40 16.78 6.60 3.85
C ASN A 40 17.60 7.87 3.59
N ILE A 41 17.05 9.05 3.91
CA ILE A 41 17.80 10.32 3.75
C ILE A 41 19.05 10.31 4.63
N GLN A 42 18.93 9.89 5.89
CA GLN A 42 20.08 9.81 6.79
C GLN A 42 21.14 8.85 6.27
N ALA A 43 20.75 7.66 5.81
CA ALA A 43 21.66 6.68 5.24
C ALA A 43 22.36 7.18 3.96
N ILE A 44 21.65 7.93 3.10
CA ILE A 44 22.24 8.59 1.93
C ILE A 44 23.27 9.64 2.36
N MET A 45 22.92 10.49 3.34
CA MET A 45 23.83 11.52 3.85
C MET A 45 25.08 10.94 4.52
N GLN A 46 24.96 9.73 5.09
CA GLN A 46 26.06 9.00 5.74
C GLN A 46 26.84 8.10 4.76
N ALA A 47 26.44 8.02 3.49
CA ALA A 47 26.99 7.11 2.50
C ALA A 47 27.01 5.64 2.97
N SER A 48 25.94 5.21 3.65
CA SER A 48 25.80 3.86 4.21
C SER A 48 25.85 2.76 3.15
N ASP A 49 26.49 1.63 3.49
CA ASP A 49 26.35 0.39 2.72
C ASP A 49 25.04 -0.32 3.10
N PHE A 50 23.95 0.04 2.42
CA PHE A 50 22.62 -0.52 2.68
C PHE A 50 22.59 -2.06 2.67
N ILE A 51 23.32 -2.70 1.77
CA ILE A 51 23.31 -4.16 1.63
C ILE A 51 24.04 -4.79 2.82
N GLY A 52 25.20 -4.25 3.18
CA GLY A 52 25.94 -4.65 4.36
C GLY A 52 25.13 -4.45 5.63
N ASP A 53 24.54 -3.27 5.82
CA ASP A 53 23.80 -2.90 7.01
C ASP A 53 22.58 -3.80 7.24
N TRP A 54 21.86 -4.20 6.19
CA TRP A 54 20.70 -5.07 6.31
C TRP A 54 21.06 -6.53 6.62
N THR A 55 22.24 -6.97 6.20
CA THR A 55 22.63 -8.39 6.32
C THR A 55 23.57 -8.66 7.50
N MET A 56 24.34 -7.67 7.94
CA MET A 56 25.44 -7.82 8.90
C MET A 56 25.23 -7.11 10.24
N SER A 57 24.15 -6.33 10.41
CA SER A 57 23.82 -5.65 11.70
C SER A 57 23.24 -6.58 12.78
N GLY A 58 23.41 -7.90 12.62
CA GLY A 58 23.01 -8.93 13.57
C GLY A 58 21.68 -9.62 13.25
N PRO A 59 21.40 -10.77 13.91
CA PRO A 59 20.31 -11.68 13.51
C PRO A 59 18.91 -11.05 13.47
N ALA A 60 18.62 -10.11 14.38
CA ALA A 60 17.32 -9.46 14.43
C ALA A 60 17.05 -8.58 13.19
N VAL A 61 18.04 -7.81 12.75
CA VAL A 61 17.94 -6.94 11.55
C VAL A 61 17.87 -7.80 10.29
N SER A 62 18.71 -8.84 10.21
CA SER A 62 18.71 -9.76 9.07
C SER A 62 17.38 -10.53 8.96
N SER A 63 16.78 -10.93 10.09
CA SER A 63 15.46 -11.57 10.12
C SER A 63 14.37 -10.63 9.60
N LEU A 64 14.32 -9.39 10.08
CA LEU A 64 13.35 -8.39 9.63
C LEU A 64 13.52 -8.05 8.14
N THR A 65 14.76 -8.03 7.65
CA THR A 65 15.07 -7.86 6.23
C THR A 65 14.49 -9.01 5.41
N MET A 66 14.67 -10.26 5.86
CA MET A 66 14.10 -11.44 5.17
C MET A 66 12.57 -11.41 5.17
N ASP A 67 11.95 -11.09 6.31
CA ASP A 67 10.49 -10.94 6.41
C ASP A 67 9.97 -9.91 5.41
N LEU A 68 10.63 -8.75 5.32
CA LEU A 68 10.26 -7.69 4.41
C LEU A 68 10.49 -8.08 2.95
N LEU A 69 11.60 -8.75 2.61
CA LEU A 69 11.90 -9.19 1.24
C LEU A 69 10.86 -10.20 0.75
N VAL A 70 10.53 -11.20 1.57
CA VAL A 70 9.51 -12.21 1.23
C VAL A 70 8.15 -11.54 1.05
N ALA A 71 7.76 -10.65 1.97
CA ALA A 71 6.50 -9.91 1.87
C ALA A 71 6.46 -8.98 0.64
N ALA A 72 7.57 -8.32 0.30
CA ALA A 72 7.67 -7.43 -0.84
C ALA A 72 7.55 -8.20 -2.17
N ILE A 73 8.15 -9.39 -2.27
CA ILE A 73 8.04 -10.26 -3.45
C ILE A 73 6.59 -10.74 -3.61
N ALA A 74 6.03 -11.35 -2.56
CA ALA A 74 4.65 -11.84 -2.59
C ALA A 74 3.64 -10.71 -2.86
N GLY A 75 3.84 -9.56 -2.22
CA GLY A 75 3.02 -8.38 -2.42
C GLY A 75 3.16 -7.77 -3.81
N SER A 76 4.35 -7.80 -4.42
CA SER A 76 4.54 -7.35 -5.81
C SER A 76 3.79 -8.25 -6.80
N ILE A 77 3.83 -9.57 -6.59
CA ILE A 77 3.02 -10.52 -7.38
C ILE A 77 1.54 -10.20 -7.21
N PHE A 78 1.08 -10.00 -5.98
CA PHE A 78 -0.31 -9.62 -5.68
C PHE A 78 -0.72 -8.33 -6.39
N ILE A 79 0.11 -7.28 -6.33
CA ILE A 79 -0.11 -6.00 -7.02
C ILE A 79 -0.35 -6.24 -8.51
N LEU A 80 0.55 -6.99 -9.17
CA LEU A 80 0.49 -7.21 -10.62
C LEU A 80 -0.75 -8.02 -11.01
N VAL A 81 -1.01 -9.12 -10.31
CA VAL A 81 -2.15 -10.02 -10.58
C VAL A 81 -3.47 -9.27 -10.39
N GLU A 82 -3.61 -8.58 -9.27
CA GLU A 82 -4.88 -7.93 -8.92
C GLU A 82 -5.12 -6.66 -9.74
N ALA A 83 -4.07 -5.89 -10.03
CA ALA A 83 -4.20 -4.76 -10.95
C ALA A 83 -4.67 -5.20 -12.34
N ARG A 84 -4.16 -6.33 -12.83
CA ARG A 84 -4.60 -6.91 -14.11
C ARG A 84 -6.06 -7.37 -14.03
N ARG A 85 -6.44 -8.05 -12.95
CA ARG A 85 -7.83 -8.49 -12.70
C ARG A 85 -8.83 -7.32 -12.67
N LEU A 86 -8.42 -6.18 -12.12
CA LEU A 86 -9.25 -4.98 -11.98
C LEU A 86 -9.12 -3.99 -13.16
N GLY A 87 -8.46 -4.38 -14.25
CA GLY A 87 -8.30 -3.54 -15.45
C GLY A 87 -7.51 -2.24 -15.20
N MET A 88 -6.59 -2.23 -14.25
CA MET A 88 -5.72 -1.08 -13.97
C MET A 88 -4.57 -1.04 -14.97
N ARG A 89 -4.56 -0.04 -15.86
CA ARG A 89 -3.57 0.07 -16.98
C ARG A 89 -2.11 0.17 -16.50
N ALA A 90 -1.87 0.70 -15.31
CA ALA A 90 -0.53 0.97 -14.78
C ALA A 90 -0.25 0.26 -13.43
N GLY A 91 -0.78 -0.95 -13.23
CA GLY A 91 -0.54 -1.74 -12.01
C GLY A 91 0.94 -1.97 -11.68
N TRP A 92 1.77 -2.17 -12.71
CA TRP A 92 3.21 -2.34 -12.57
C TRP A 92 3.93 -1.11 -12.01
N ALA A 93 3.35 0.09 -12.16
CA ALA A 93 3.95 1.32 -11.67
C ALA A 93 4.07 1.34 -10.15
N TYR A 94 3.18 0.62 -9.44
CA TYR A 94 3.32 0.44 -7.99
C TYR A 94 4.58 -0.37 -7.66
N VAL A 95 4.86 -1.46 -8.38
CA VAL A 95 6.09 -2.25 -8.12
C VAL A 95 7.34 -1.38 -8.30
N VAL A 96 7.40 -0.62 -9.39
CA VAL A 96 8.51 0.31 -9.65
C VAL A 96 8.60 1.39 -8.58
N LEU A 97 7.47 1.99 -8.21
CA LEU A 97 7.42 2.98 -7.13
C LEU A 97 7.91 2.39 -5.80
N GLY A 98 7.59 1.13 -5.50
CA GLY A 98 8.06 0.41 -4.33
C GLY A 98 9.58 0.26 -4.27
N LEU A 99 10.23 0.06 -5.43
CA LEU A 99 11.69 -0.01 -5.54
C LEU A 99 12.35 1.36 -5.37
N VAL A 100 11.71 2.43 -5.84
CA VAL A 100 12.25 3.80 -5.76
C VAL A 100 12.04 4.44 -4.39
N THR A 101 10.94 4.09 -3.71
CA THR A 101 10.53 4.73 -2.46
C THR A 101 10.67 3.78 -1.28
N ALA A 102 9.63 2.99 -1.02
CA ALA A 102 9.61 1.89 -0.07
C ALA A 102 8.35 1.05 -0.26
N PHE A 103 8.45 -0.25 0.04
CA PHE A 103 7.29 -1.15 0.03
C PHE A 103 6.24 -0.76 1.09
N ALA A 104 6.68 -0.29 2.26
CA ALA A 104 5.81 0.18 3.35
C ALA A 104 4.90 1.37 2.97
N PHE A 105 5.30 2.18 1.99
CA PHE A 105 4.46 3.24 1.41
C PHE A 105 3.59 2.71 0.27
N THR A 106 4.24 2.04 -0.67
CA THR A 106 3.64 1.71 -1.96
C THR A 106 2.54 0.65 -1.83
N PHE A 107 2.73 -0.35 -0.98
CA PHE A 107 1.76 -1.42 -0.82
C PHE A 107 0.43 -0.91 -0.24
N PRO A 108 0.41 -0.13 0.86
CA PRO A 108 -0.83 0.52 1.32
C PRO A 108 -1.46 1.46 0.28
N LEU A 109 -0.65 2.23 -0.47
CA LEU A 109 -1.17 3.07 -1.55
C LEU A 109 -1.89 2.24 -2.62
N PHE A 110 -1.31 1.11 -3.02
CA PHE A 110 -1.96 0.17 -3.93
C PHE A 110 -3.27 -0.37 -3.34
N LEU A 111 -3.30 -0.76 -2.07
CA LEU A 111 -4.52 -1.25 -1.41
C LEU A 111 -5.64 -0.20 -1.41
N ALA A 112 -5.32 1.07 -1.18
CA ALA A 112 -6.29 2.16 -1.29
C ALA A 112 -6.89 2.25 -2.70
N MET A 113 -6.03 2.22 -3.73
CA MET A 113 -6.46 2.32 -5.13
C MET A 113 -7.21 1.08 -5.61
N ARG A 114 -6.84 -0.10 -5.09
CA ARG A 114 -7.57 -1.36 -5.26
C ARG A 114 -8.96 -1.25 -4.65
N GLN A 115 -9.09 -0.76 -3.42
CA GLN A 115 -10.39 -0.64 -2.75
C GLN A 115 -11.35 0.25 -3.53
N ARG A 116 -10.85 1.37 -4.09
CA ARG A 116 -11.62 2.27 -4.95
C ARG A 116 -12.15 1.62 -6.23
N ARG A 117 -11.57 0.50 -6.67
CA ARG A 117 -12.00 -0.25 -7.85
C ARG A 117 -12.97 -1.38 -7.53
N LEU A 118 -13.00 -1.81 -6.27
CA LEU A 118 -13.87 -2.90 -5.81
C LEU A 118 -15.26 -2.41 -5.37
N VAL A 119 -15.40 -1.10 -5.10
CA VAL A 119 -16.63 -0.46 -4.62
C VAL A 119 -17.14 0.53 -5.67
#